data_AF-A0A970SJK4-F1
#
_entry.id   AF-A0A970SJK4-F1
#
_cell.length_a   1.000
_cell.length_b   1.000
_cell.length_c   1.000
_cell.angle_alpha   90.00
_cell.angle_beta   90.00
_cell.angle_gamma   90.00
#
_symmetry.space_group_name_H-M   'P 1'
#
loop_
_entity.id
_entity.type
_entity.pdbx_description
1 polymer ?
#
loop_
_entity_poly.entity_id
_entity_poly.type
_entity_poly.pdbx_seq_one_letter_code
_entity_poly.pdbx_strand_id
1 'polypeptide(L)'
;MAAVNPTRLRHQVGELMTLFEAPVEFHQALCTLFSLYANHGLRFGEAAPVRPLIPMFHLPHPVVRQLNLDLKTQIATNSPAALALADELWNDTYYEVKQTALFVLGEVVTDDPEPILDRLKGWLTPDLDQVLKSDLFSIGTRSLQENFPQTWETWVRSLLSDPDPKVNTLGIQALAAGAQRPNFQNLPTIFRLSSPFIRDVHSANIKDLEALVGVLAEISPQETGFYLRQTLSISSSLAKNRLIKNCLKFFPAEIQADLKSVLEKDNDSLHP
;
A
#
# COMPACT_ATOMS: atom_id res chain seq x y z
N MET A 1 -13.77 -18.61 20.79
CA MET A 1 -13.87 -18.35 19.34
C MET A 1 -15.09 -19.08 18.82
N ALA A 2 -16.07 -18.39 18.23
CA ALA A 2 -17.16 -19.08 17.56
C ALA A 2 -16.58 -19.82 16.33
N ALA A 3 -16.80 -21.14 16.25
CA ALA A 3 -16.41 -21.89 15.07
C ALA A 3 -17.21 -21.35 13.87
N VAL A 4 -16.51 -20.77 12.88
CA VAL A 4 -17.15 -20.27 11.66
C VAL A 4 -17.75 -21.46 10.92
N ASN A 5 -19.08 -21.51 10.81
CA ASN A 5 -19.76 -22.52 10.01
C ASN A 5 -19.75 -22.07 8.53
N PRO A 6 -19.01 -22.76 7.64
CA PRO A 6 -18.79 -22.29 6.27
C PRO A 6 -20.07 -22.31 5.42
N THR A 7 -21.02 -23.22 5.71
CA THR A 7 -22.29 -23.29 4.99
C THR A 7 -23.18 -22.12 5.37
N ARG A 8 -23.25 -21.80 6.67
CA ARG A 8 -24.01 -20.65 7.16
C ARG A 8 -23.41 -19.33 6.63
N LEU A 9 -22.09 -19.19 6.69
CA LEU A 9 -21.40 -18.01 6.19
C LEU A 9 -21.69 -17.78 4.69
N ARG A 10 -21.62 -18.83 3.87
CA ARG A 10 -21.97 -18.74 2.44
C ARG A 10 -23.39 -18.26 2.20
N HIS A 11 -24.36 -18.74 2.97
CA HIS A 11 -25.75 -18.25 2.87
C HIS A 11 -25.84 -16.77 3.22
N GLN A 12 -25.24 -16.36 4.34
CA GLN A 12 -25.29 -14.97 4.81
C GLN A 12 -24.60 -13.99 3.85
N VAL A 13 -23.45 -14.38 3.27
CA VAL A 13 -22.78 -13.58 2.24
C VAL A 13 -23.60 -13.56 0.96
N GLY A 14 -24.23 -14.68 0.57
CA GLY A 14 -25.14 -14.75 -0.57
C GLY A 14 -26.34 -13.81 -0.43
N GLU A 15 -26.97 -13.76 0.76
CA GLU A 15 -28.03 -12.79 1.07
C GLU A 15 -27.52 -11.35 0.98
N LEU A 16 -26.33 -11.07 1.51
CA LEU A 16 -25.69 -9.76 1.41
C LEU A 16 -25.48 -9.33 -0.04
N MET A 17 -25.07 -10.23 -0.93
CA MET A 17 -24.88 -9.93 -2.35
C MET A 17 -26.18 -9.51 -3.06
N THR A 18 -27.36 -9.90 -2.56
CA THR A 18 -28.65 -9.43 -3.13
C THR A 18 -28.86 -7.93 -2.96
N LEU A 19 -28.14 -7.30 -2.02
CA LEU A 19 -28.20 -5.86 -1.74
C LEU A 19 -27.10 -5.07 -2.48
N PHE A 20 -26.32 -5.70 -3.37
CA PHE A 20 -25.13 -5.09 -3.96
C PHE A 20 -25.40 -3.74 -4.66
N GLU A 21 -26.55 -3.59 -5.30
CA GLU A 21 -26.96 -2.34 -5.99
C GLU A 21 -27.65 -1.32 -5.05
N ALA A 22 -27.76 -1.65 -3.77
CA ALA A 22 -28.36 -0.82 -2.73
C ALA A 22 -27.31 -0.52 -1.64
N PRO A 23 -26.38 0.43 -1.87
CA PRO A 23 -25.18 0.62 -1.05
C PRO A 23 -25.45 0.77 0.44
N VAL A 24 -26.48 1.53 0.80
CA VAL A 24 -26.81 1.82 2.21
C VAL A 24 -27.32 0.56 2.91
N GLU A 25 -28.21 -0.18 2.28
CA GLU A 25 -28.73 -1.45 2.77
C GLU A 25 -27.63 -2.51 2.87
N PHE A 26 -26.76 -2.59 1.86
CA PHE A 26 -25.60 -3.46 1.87
C PHE A 26 -24.68 -3.12 3.05
N HIS A 27 -24.35 -1.84 3.25
CA HIS A 27 -23.49 -1.40 4.33
C HIS A 27 -24.05 -1.79 5.70
N GLN A 28 -25.34 -1.56 5.95
CA GLN A 28 -25.99 -1.96 7.20
C GLN A 28 -25.95 -3.48 7.42
N ALA A 29 -26.24 -4.26 6.38
CA ALA A 29 -26.20 -5.72 6.42
C ALA A 29 -24.76 -6.25 6.62
N LEU A 30 -23.77 -5.62 6.00
CA LEU A 30 -22.34 -5.94 6.16
C LEU A 30 -21.89 -5.68 7.60
N CYS A 31 -22.23 -4.53 8.19
CA CYS A 31 -21.89 -4.22 9.58
C CYS A 31 -22.55 -5.21 10.56
N THR A 32 -23.77 -5.65 10.27
CA THR A 32 -24.45 -6.71 11.04
C THR A 32 -23.73 -8.04 10.93
N LEU A 33 -23.30 -8.42 9.72
CA LEU A 33 -22.53 -9.64 9.47
C LEU A 33 -21.18 -9.59 10.21
N PHE A 34 -20.45 -8.47 10.11
CA PHE A 34 -19.16 -8.30 10.76
C PHE A 34 -19.28 -8.35 12.27
N SER A 35 -20.28 -7.69 12.84
CA SER A 35 -20.56 -7.73 14.28
C SER A 35 -20.84 -9.15 14.79
N LEU A 36 -21.52 -10.00 13.98
CA LEU A 36 -21.79 -11.40 14.33
C LEU A 36 -20.50 -12.24 14.44
N TYR A 37 -19.51 -11.94 13.61
CA TYR A 37 -18.23 -12.67 13.55
C TYR A 37 -17.08 -11.96 14.27
N ALA A 38 -17.34 -10.80 14.85
CA ALA A 38 -16.34 -9.97 15.50
C ALA A 38 -15.73 -10.67 16.71
N ASN A 39 -14.42 -10.50 16.88
CA ASN A 39 -13.70 -11.01 18.03
C ASN A 39 -13.36 -9.89 19.00
N HIS A 40 -14.37 -9.39 19.71
CA HIS A 40 -14.23 -8.35 20.73
C HIS A 40 -13.44 -8.80 21.99
N GLY A 41 -13.09 -10.08 22.08
CA GLY A 41 -12.30 -10.64 23.18
C GLY A 41 -10.79 -10.46 23.04
N LEU A 42 -10.29 -9.91 21.93
CA LEU A 42 -8.89 -9.58 21.71
C LEU A 42 -8.49 -8.35 22.54
N ARG A 43 -8.24 -8.56 23.84
CA ARG A 43 -7.48 -7.61 24.65
C ARG A 43 -6.00 -7.77 24.33
N PHE A 44 -5.45 -6.88 23.50
CA PHE A 44 -4.01 -6.78 23.30
C PHE A 44 -3.36 -6.39 24.63
N GLY A 45 -2.53 -7.28 25.18
CA GLY A 45 -1.77 -7.06 26.41
C GLY A 45 -0.88 -5.81 26.30
N GLU A 46 -0.61 -5.19 27.44
CA GLU A 46 0.03 -3.86 27.65
C GLU A 46 1.44 -3.64 27.04
N ALA A 47 1.93 -4.54 26.19
CA ALA A 47 3.26 -4.44 25.58
C ALA A 47 3.21 -4.69 24.06
N ALA A 48 2.77 -3.71 23.26
CA ALA A 48 2.92 -3.74 21.80
C ALA A 48 2.76 -2.33 21.18
N PRO A 49 3.34 -2.09 19.97
CA PRO A 49 3.62 -0.77 19.38
C PRO A 49 2.34 0.00 19.00
N VAL A 50 2.53 1.27 18.60
CA VAL A 50 1.50 2.27 18.19
C VAL A 50 0.24 1.59 17.65
N ARG A 51 -0.84 1.62 18.44
CA ARG A 51 -2.12 1.03 18.06
C ARG A 51 -2.65 1.73 16.82
N PRO A 52 -3.23 1.00 15.84
CA PRO A 52 -4.10 1.62 14.85
C PRO A 52 -5.14 2.45 15.59
N LEU A 53 -5.35 3.70 15.18
CA LEU A 53 -6.34 4.57 15.82
C LEU A 53 -7.76 4.19 15.39
N ILE A 54 -7.87 3.44 14.28
CA ILE A 54 -9.12 2.98 13.71
C ILE A 54 -9.69 1.75 14.45
N PRO A 55 -10.99 1.72 14.79
CA PRO A 55 -11.63 0.55 15.38
C PRO A 55 -11.68 -0.64 14.40
N MET A 56 -11.63 -1.85 14.96
CA MET A 56 -11.55 -3.11 14.20
C MET A 56 -12.52 -4.15 14.75
N PHE A 57 -13.14 -4.93 13.86
CA PHE A 57 -13.96 -6.10 14.21
C PHE A 57 -13.12 -7.34 14.52
N HIS A 58 -11.88 -7.40 14.05
CA HIS A 58 -10.97 -8.55 14.14
C HIS A 58 -11.58 -9.81 13.53
N LEU A 59 -12.05 -9.70 12.29
CA LEU A 59 -12.76 -10.76 11.59
C LEU A 59 -11.87 -12.00 11.36
N PRO A 60 -12.42 -13.21 11.52
CA PRO A 60 -11.74 -14.43 11.09
C PRO A 60 -11.48 -14.42 9.58
N HIS A 61 -10.29 -14.84 9.15
CA HIS A 61 -9.90 -14.92 7.74
C HIS A 61 -10.93 -15.63 6.82
N PRO A 62 -11.62 -16.72 7.23
CA PRO A 62 -12.66 -17.32 6.39
C PRO A 62 -13.80 -16.37 6.01
N VAL A 63 -14.17 -15.42 6.88
CA VAL A 63 -15.23 -14.43 6.63
C VAL A 63 -14.81 -13.48 5.51
N VAL A 64 -13.64 -12.85 5.67
CA VAL A 64 -13.07 -11.93 4.67
C VAL A 64 -12.86 -12.64 3.33
N ARG A 65 -12.35 -13.88 3.35
CA ARG A 65 -12.14 -14.66 2.13
C ARG A 65 -13.45 -14.94 1.40
N GLN A 66 -14.50 -15.38 2.10
CA GLN A 66 -15.79 -15.67 1.45
C GLN A 66 -16.42 -14.40 0.88
N LEU A 67 -16.40 -13.31 1.63
CA LEU A 67 -16.90 -12.01 1.18
C LEU A 67 -16.20 -11.55 -0.11
N ASN A 68 -14.87 -11.61 -0.15
CA ASN A 68 -14.09 -11.19 -1.31
C ASN A 68 -14.36 -12.05 -2.54
N LEU A 69 -14.58 -13.36 -2.37
CA LEU A 69 -14.92 -14.26 -3.48
C LEU A 69 -16.25 -13.87 -4.13
N ASP A 70 -17.29 -13.66 -3.32
CA ASP A 70 -18.62 -13.37 -3.83
C ASP A 70 -18.73 -11.93 -4.39
N LEU A 71 -18.06 -10.97 -3.74
CA LEU A 71 -17.93 -9.59 -4.23
C LEU A 71 -17.29 -9.53 -5.61
N LYS A 72 -16.19 -10.28 -5.83
CA LYS A 72 -15.48 -10.27 -7.11
C LYS A 72 -16.39 -10.61 -8.29
N THR A 73 -17.32 -11.55 -8.11
CA THR A 73 -18.31 -11.90 -9.13
C THR A 73 -19.30 -10.76 -9.40
N GLN A 74 -19.77 -10.08 -8.35
CA GLN A 74 -20.71 -8.96 -8.50
C GLN A 74 -20.05 -7.72 -9.13
N ILE A 75 -18.83 -7.40 -8.71
CA ILE A 75 -18.05 -6.28 -9.25
C ILE A 75 -17.84 -6.42 -10.76
N ALA A 76 -17.49 -7.63 -11.23
CA ALA A 76 -17.32 -7.90 -12.65
C ALA A 76 -18.63 -7.76 -13.46
N THR A 77 -19.79 -7.87 -12.81
CA THR A 77 -21.10 -7.77 -13.45
C THR A 77 -21.59 -6.32 -13.54
N ASN A 78 -21.31 -5.49 -12.53
CA ASN A 78 -21.78 -4.11 -12.46
C ASN A 78 -20.77 -3.16 -11.78
N SER A 79 -19.77 -2.70 -12.56
CA SER A 79 -18.73 -1.78 -12.08
C SER A 79 -19.26 -0.43 -11.57
N PRO A 80 -20.25 0.23 -12.20
CA PRO A 80 -20.83 1.47 -11.66
C PRO A 80 -21.44 1.29 -10.27
N ALA A 81 -22.21 0.21 -10.04
CA ALA A 81 -22.77 -0.10 -8.73
C ALA A 81 -21.65 -0.42 -7.70
N ALA A 82 -20.61 -1.15 -8.13
CA ALA A 82 -19.45 -1.44 -7.28
C ALA A 82 -18.78 -0.15 -6.76
N LEU A 83 -18.59 0.84 -7.63
CA LEU A 83 -18.00 2.13 -7.24
C LEU A 83 -18.88 2.89 -6.25
N ALA A 84 -20.19 2.92 -6.46
CA ALA A 84 -21.14 3.54 -5.51
C ALA A 84 -21.13 2.82 -4.15
N LEU A 85 -21.02 1.49 -4.15
CA LEU A 85 -20.87 0.71 -2.92
C LEU A 85 -19.55 1.03 -2.21
N ALA A 86 -18.44 1.11 -2.95
CA ALA A 86 -17.15 1.45 -2.37
C ALA A 86 -17.15 2.82 -1.70
N ASP A 87 -17.82 3.81 -2.30
CA ASP A 87 -17.97 5.15 -1.71
C ASP A 87 -18.75 5.13 -0.39
N GLU A 88 -19.86 4.37 -0.33
CA GLU A 88 -20.65 4.22 0.89
C GLU A 88 -19.83 3.56 2.01
N LEU A 89 -19.17 2.43 1.71
CA LEU A 89 -18.36 1.70 2.68
C LEU A 89 -17.13 2.50 3.14
N TRP A 90 -16.56 3.35 2.28
CA TRP A 90 -15.43 4.18 2.66
C TRP A 90 -15.77 5.20 3.75
N ASN A 91 -17.03 5.60 3.90
CA ASN A 91 -17.45 6.56 4.94
C ASN A 91 -17.54 5.94 6.34
N ASP A 92 -17.44 4.62 6.48
CA ASP A 92 -17.55 3.96 7.78
C ASP A 92 -16.35 4.23 8.69
N THR A 93 -16.49 3.97 9.99
CA THR A 93 -15.43 4.17 10.99
C THR A 93 -14.57 2.94 11.21
N TYR A 94 -15.06 1.74 10.90
CA TYR A 94 -14.35 0.48 11.11
C TYR A 94 -13.43 0.14 9.94
N TYR A 95 -12.26 -0.36 10.30
CA TYR A 95 -11.22 -0.72 9.35
C TYR A 95 -11.67 -1.78 8.34
N GLU A 96 -12.30 -2.88 8.77
CA GLU A 96 -12.67 -3.96 7.85
C GLU A 96 -13.74 -3.54 6.83
N VAL A 97 -14.57 -2.55 7.17
CA VAL A 97 -15.56 -1.98 6.24
C VAL A 97 -14.85 -1.14 5.17
N LYS A 98 -13.96 -0.24 5.59
CA LYS A 98 -13.10 0.52 4.65
C LYS A 98 -12.18 -0.40 3.82
N GLN A 99 -11.67 -1.48 4.41
CA GLN A 99 -10.89 -2.48 3.69
C GLN A 99 -11.72 -3.17 2.61
N THR A 100 -13.00 -3.43 2.89
CA THR A 100 -13.94 -3.94 1.88
C THR A 100 -14.12 -2.91 0.75
N ALA A 101 -14.24 -1.61 1.06
CA ALA A 101 -14.26 -0.55 0.05
C ALA A 101 -13.02 -0.55 -0.85
N LEU A 102 -11.82 -0.68 -0.25
CA LEU A 102 -10.56 -0.76 -1.00
C LEU A 102 -10.47 -2.02 -1.86
N PHE A 103 -10.97 -3.16 -1.37
CA PHE A 103 -11.08 -4.39 -2.15
C PHE A 103 -11.98 -4.19 -3.36
N VAL A 104 -13.15 -3.58 -3.16
CA VAL A 104 -14.08 -3.26 -4.26
C VAL A 104 -13.39 -2.37 -5.29
N LEU A 105 -12.80 -1.25 -4.87
CA LEU A 105 -12.08 -0.31 -5.77
C LEU A 105 -10.98 -1.00 -6.57
N GLY A 106 -10.18 -1.85 -5.89
CA GLY A 106 -9.06 -2.56 -6.51
C GLY A 106 -9.46 -3.67 -7.49
N GLU A 107 -10.70 -4.13 -7.48
CA GLU A 107 -11.22 -5.19 -8.36
C GLU A 107 -12.14 -4.65 -9.47
N VAL A 108 -12.48 -3.35 -9.46
CA VAL A 108 -13.32 -2.75 -10.51
C VAL A 108 -12.65 -2.90 -11.88
N VAL A 109 -13.43 -3.44 -12.83
CA VAL A 109 -13.05 -3.57 -14.24
C VAL A 109 -13.76 -2.46 -15.02
N THR A 110 -12.99 -1.56 -15.62
CA THR A 110 -13.47 -0.39 -16.34
C THR A 110 -12.52 -0.08 -17.48
N ASP A 111 -13.03 0.51 -18.56
CA ASP A 111 -12.23 1.02 -19.67
C ASP A 111 -11.64 2.40 -19.39
N ASP A 112 -12.24 3.14 -18.44
CA ASP A 112 -11.80 4.46 -18.00
C ASP A 112 -11.19 4.38 -16.58
N PRO A 113 -9.91 4.76 -16.39
CA PRO A 113 -9.28 4.77 -15.08
C PRO A 113 -9.72 5.95 -14.19
N GLU A 114 -10.30 7.02 -14.74
CA GLU A 114 -10.55 8.25 -13.98
C GLU A 114 -11.45 8.05 -12.75
N PRO A 115 -12.55 7.25 -12.81
CA PRO A 115 -13.36 6.97 -11.63
C PRO A 115 -12.60 6.30 -10.48
N ILE A 116 -11.61 5.45 -10.79
CA ILE A 116 -10.75 4.84 -9.76
C ILE A 116 -9.79 5.89 -9.22
N LEU A 117 -9.18 6.67 -10.12
CA LEU A 117 -8.18 7.67 -9.78
C LEU A 117 -8.75 8.80 -8.91
N ASP A 118 -9.98 9.26 -9.18
CA ASP A 118 -10.67 10.28 -8.39
C ASP A 118 -10.88 9.84 -6.95
N ARG A 119 -11.26 8.57 -6.74
CA ARG A 119 -11.40 7.99 -5.40
C ARG A 119 -10.05 7.87 -4.71
N LEU A 120 -9.01 7.40 -5.40
CA LEU A 120 -7.66 7.36 -4.83
C LEU A 120 -7.18 8.75 -4.39
N LYS A 121 -7.38 9.80 -5.22
CA LYS A 121 -7.04 11.19 -4.89
C LYS A 121 -7.86 11.72 -3.71
N GLY A 122 -9.15 11.38 -3.61
CA GLY A 122 -10.02 11.83 -2.52
C GLY A 122 -9.81 11.09 -1.20
N TRP A 123 -9.46 9.80 -1.26
CA TRP A 123 -9.32 8.93 -0.09
C TRP A 123 -7.92 9.00 0.52
N LEU A 124 -6.89 9.20 -0.30
CA LEU A 124 -5.50 9.25 0.14
C LEU A 124 -5.16 10.64 0.68
N THR A 125 -4.99 10.75 1.99
CA THR A 125 -4.51 11.98 2.64
C THR A 125 -3.27 11.71 3.49
N PRO A 126 -2.41 12.71 3.74
CA PRO A 126 -1.28 12.58 4.66
C PRO A 126 -1.64 12.10 6.06
N ASP A 127 -2.87 12.36 6.51
CA ASP A 127 -3.32 12.05 7.87
C ASP A 127 -4.13 10.73 7.95
N LEU A 128 -4.35 10.06 6.82
CA LEU A 128 -4.99 8.73 6.79
C LEU A 128 -4.22 7.72 7.67
N ASP A 129 -4.93 6.84 8.37
CA ASP A 129 -4.33 5.80 9.20
C ASP A 129 -3.32 4.96 8.38
N GLN A 130 -2.18 4.63 8.98
CA GLN A 130 -1.08 3.97 8.28
C GLN A 130 -1.48 2.60 7.71
N VAL A 131 -2.36 1.86 8.39
CA VAL A 131 -2.83 0.56 7.91
C VAL A 131 -3.71 0.75 6.67
N LEU A 132 -4.58 1.76 6.66
CA LEU A 132 -5.40 2.09 5.49
C LEU A 132 -4.56 2.59 4.31
N LYS A 133 -3.51 3.40 4.55
CA LYS A 133 -2.57 3.79 3.47
C LYS A 133 -1.94 2.57 2.83
N SER A 134 -1.44 1.64 3.65
CA SER A 134 -0.85 0.39 3.20
C SER A 134 -1.83 -0.43 2.35
N ASP A 135 -3.08 -0.57 2.81
CA ASP A 135 -4.12 -1.29 2.08
C ASP A 135 -4.56 -0.54 0.81
N LEU A 136 -4.60 0.79 0.82
CA LEU A 136 -4.95 1.58 -0.36
C LEU A 136 -3.92 1.34 -1.47
N PHE A 137 -2.63 1.38 -1.15
CA PHE A 137 -1.59 1.10 -2.13
C PHE A 137 -1.55 -0.37 -2.55
N SER A 138 -1.69 -1.32 -1.62
CA SER A 138 -1.52 -2.76 -1.92
C SER A 138 -2.79 -3.46 -2.43
N ILE A 139 -3.98 -2.91 -2.16
CA ILE A 139 -5.27 -3.47 -2.57
C ILE A 139 -5.98 -2.50 -3.51
N GLY A 140 -6.20 -1.26 -3.06
CA GLY A 140 -6.99 -0.26 -3.79
C GLY A 140 -6.45 0.15 -5.16
N THR A 141 -5.14 0.07 -5.39
CA THR A 141 -4.53 0.42 -6.69
C THR A 141 -4.39 -0.77 -7.66
N ARG A 142 -4.87 -1.97 -7.31
CA ARG A 142 -4.62 -3.20 -8.09
C ARG A 142 -5.06 -3.09 -9.54
N SER A 143 -6.34 -2.82 -9.79
CA SER A 143 -6.89 -2.64 -11.14
C SER A 143 -6.18 -1.53 -11.92
N LEU A 144 -5.80 -0.43 -11.26
CA LEU A 144 -5.08 0.67 -11.89
C LEU A 144 -3.66 0.25 -12.33
N GLN A 145 -2.94 -0.50 -11.49
CA GLN A 145 -1.59 -0.99 -11.82
C GLN A 145 -1.61 -2.05 -12.92
N GLU A 146 -2.62 -2.94 -12.92
CA GLU A 146 -2.72 -4.04 -13.88
C GLU A 146 -3.21 -3.56 -15.25
N ASN A 147 -4.24 -2.70 -15.29
CA ASN A 147 -4.89 -2.30 -16.54
C ASN A 147 -4.41 -0.95 -17.07
N PHE A 148 -3.92 -0.06 -16.19
CA PHE A 148 -3.54 1.32 -16.53
C PHE A 148 -2.18 1.73 -15.93
N PRO A 149 -1.09 0.98 -16.17
CA PRO A 149 0.20 1.21 -15.52
C PRO A 149 0.79 2.60 -15.76
N GLN A 150 0.52 3.21 -16.92
CA GLN A 150 0.96 4.58 -17.23
C GLN A 150 0.21 5.64 -16.40
N THR A 151 -1.09 5.43 -16.18
CA THR A 151 -1.91 6.30 -15.33
C THR A 151 -1.47 6.19 -13.87
N TRP A 152 -1.20 4.97 -13.40
CA TRP A 152 -0.60 4.76 -12.07
C TRP A 152 0.75 5.47 -11.94
N GLU A 153 1.65 5.33 -12.92
CA GLU A 153 2.96 6.00 -12.88
C GLU A 153 2.81 7.53 -12.81
N THR A 154 1.89 8.08 -13.60
CA THR A 154 1.61 9.52 -13.64
C THR A 154 1.08 10.03 -12.30
N TRP A 155 0.18 9.27 -11.67
CA TRP A 155 -0.35 9.60 -10.35
C TRP A 155 0.74 9.53 -9.28
N VAL A 156 1.55 8.47 -9.23
CA VAL A 156 2.67 8.37 -8.28
C VAL A 156 3.65 9.52 -8.47
N ARG A 157 3.95 9.88 -9.73
CA ARG A 157 4.78 11.05 -10.04
C ARG A 157 4.17 12.35 -9.50
N SER A 158 2.86 12.54 -9.61
CA SER A 158 2.20 13.72 -9.03
C SER A 158 2.37 13.80 -7.51
N LEU A 159 2.29 12.67 -6.80
CA LEU A 159 2.55 12.62 -5.34
C LEU A 159 4.00 12.97 -5.02
N LEU A 160 4.95 12.45 -5.82
CA LEU A 160 6.37 12.74 -5.66
C LEU A 160 6.74 14.19 -6.02
N SER A 161 5.99 14.85 -6.90
CA SER A 161 6.27 16.24 -7.30
C SER A 161 5.50 17.29 -6.48
N ASP A 162 4.71 16.86 -5.51
CA ASP A 162 3.96 17.75 -4.63
C ASP A 162 4.91 18.59 -3.75
N PRO A 163 4.63 19.88 -3.50
CA PRO A 163 5.46 20.71 -2.63
C PRO A 163 5.41 20.31 -1.15
N ASP A 164 4.40 19.56 -0.68
CA ASP A 164 4.33 19.05 0.68
C ASP A 164 5.16 17.76 0.85
N PRO A 165 6.22 17.75 1.68
CA PRO A 165 7.02 16.56 1.96
C PRO A 165 6.21 15.35 2.45
N LYS A 166 5.09 15.59 3.15
CA LYS A 166 4.20 14.52 3.59
C LYS A 166 3.51 13.83 2.41
N VAL A 167 3.18 14.56 1.35
CA VAL A 167 2.61 13.98 0.13
C VAL A 167 3.68 13.23 -0.67
N ASN A 168 4.92 13.72 -0.70
CA ASN A 168 6.03 12.98 -1.31
C ASN A 168 6.25 11.62 -0.63
N THR A 169 6.09 11.57 0.70
CA THR A 169 6.14 10.32 1.47
C THR A 169 5.11 9.30 0.95
N LEU A 170 3.89 9.75 0.61
CA LEU A 170 2.86 8.90 0.01
C LEU A 170 3.31 8.35 -1.35
N GLY A 171 3.96 9.17 -2.16
CA GLY A 171 4.54 8.73 -3.43
C GLY A 171 5.61 7.64 -3.25
N ILE A 172 6.48 7.77 -2.24
CA ILE A 172 7.51 6.77 -1.91
C ILE A 172 6.87 5.46 -1.42
N GLN A 173 5.84 5.56 -0.58
CA GLN A 173 5.07 4.39 -0.13
C GLN A 173 4.36 3.68 -1.29
N ALA A 174 3.81 4.45 -2.23
CA ALA A 174 3.19 3.90 -3.44
C ALA A 174 4.20 3.14 -4.30
N LEU A 175 5.42 3.66 -4.48
CA LEU A 175 6.50 2.96 -5.18
C LEU A 175 6.86 1.64 -4.48
N ALA A 176 7.00 1.64 -3.16
CA ALA A 176 7.35 0.45 -2.40
C ALA A 176 6.25 -0.63 -2.51
N ALA A 177 4.98 -0.25 -2.35
CA ALA A 177 3.86 -1.17 -2.51
C ALA A 177 3.72 -1.69 -3.96
N GLY A 178 3.98 -0.85 -4.95
CA GLY A 178 3.99 -1.25 -6.36
C GLY A 178 5.08 -2.27 -6.69
N ALA A 179 6.28 -2.11 -6.12
CA ALA A 179 7.38 -3.05 -6.31
C ALA A 179 7.08 -4.46 -5.79
N GLN A 180 6.35 -4.57 -4.68
CA GLN A 180 6.01 -5.86 -4.04
C GLN A 180 4.97 -6.69 -4.81
N ARG A 181 4.39 -6.16 -5.89
CA ARG A 181 3.40 -6.88 -6.70
C ARG A 181 4.07 -8.04 -7.45
N PRO A 182 3.52 -9.27 -7.39
CA PRO A 182 4.11 -10.43 -8.08
C PRO A 182 4.32 -10.26 -9.59
N ASN A 183 3.46 -9.46 -10.24
CA ASN A 183 3.49 -9.23 -11.69
C ASN A 183 4.17 -7.91 -12.07
N PHE A 184 4.82 -7.21 -11.12
CA PHE A 184 5.49 -5.96 -11.44
C PHE A 184 6.81 -6.22 -12.17
N GLN A 185 6.90 -5.77 -13.42
CA GLN A 185 8.05 -6.06 -14.29
C GLN A 185 9.01 -4.88 -14.49
N ASN A 186 8.68 -3.68 -13.99
CA ASN A 186 9.37 -2.44 -14.38
C ASN A 186 10.12 -1.77 -13.22
N LEU A 187 11.04 -2.50 -12.59
CA LEU A 187 11.98 -1.95 -11.59
C LEU A 187 12.74 -0.70 -12.08
N PRO A 188 13.17 -0.60 -13.36
CA PRO A 188 13.79 0.62 -13.87
C PRO A 188 12.94 1.88 -13.67
N THR A 189 11.62 1.81 -13.82
CA THR A 189 10.73 2.94 -13.52
C THR A 189 10.80 3.35 -12.05
N ILE A 190 10.86 2.39 -11.11
CA ILE A 190 10.97 2.70 -9.68
C ILE A 190 12.31 3.37 -9.36
N PHE A 191 13.42 2.85 -9.89
CA PHE A 191 14.73 3.48 -9.72
C PHE A 191 14.75 4.91 -10.26
N ARG A 192 14.14 5.14 -11.44
CA ARG A 192 14.04 6.46 -12.06
C ARG A 192 13.21 7.44 -11.23
N LEU A 193 12.04 7.01 -10.74
CA LEU A 193 11.14 7.87 -9.96
C LEU A 193 11.67 8.17 -8.55
N SER A 194 12.37 7.22 -7.92
CA SER A 194 12.96 7.40 -6.59
C SER A 194 14.29 8.15 -6.60
N SER A 195 14.99 8.22 -7.74
CA SER A 195 16.33 8.81 -7.83
C SER A 195 16.49 10.23 -7.27
N PRO A 196 15.56 11.18 -7.50
CA PRO A 196 15.69 12.51 -6.92
C PRO A 196 15.72 12.48 -5.38
N PHE A 197 14.89 11.64 -4.77
CA PHE A 197 14.72 11.54 -3.31
C PHE A 197 15.86 10.81 -2.61
N ILE A 198 16.55 9.91 -3.31
CA ILE A 198 17.74 9.23 -2.79
C ILE A 198 18.98 10.12 -2.95
N ARG A 199 19.03 10.96 -4.00
CA ARG A 199 20.12 11.92 -4.20
C ARG A 199 20.05 13.09 -3.22
N ASP A 200 18.86 13.63 -3.01
CA ASP A 200 18.60 14.74 -2.09
C ASP A 200 17.59 14.31 -1.01
N VAL A 201 18.13 13.73 0.06
CA VAL A 201 17.34 13.08 1.10
C VAL A 201 16.78 14.14 2.06
N HIS A 202 15.48 14.36 1.99
CA HIS A 202 14.74 15.13 2.99
C HIS A 202 14.50 14.29 4.26
N SER A 203 14.63 14.90 5.44
CA SER A 203 14.51 14.20 6.73
C SER A 203 13.15 13.51 6.93
N ALA A 204 12.08 14.09 6.37
CA ALA A 204 10.73 13.53 6.39
C ALA A 204 10.63 12.16 5.67
N ASN A 205 11.47 11.91 4.66
CA ASN A 205 11.34 10.78 3.75
C ASN A 205 12.25 9.60 4.11
N ILE A 206 13.15 9.75 5.10
CA ILE A 206 14.22 8.77 5.38
C ILE A 206 13.64 7.37 5.63
N LYS A 207 12.62 7.26 6.48
CA LYS A 207 12.06 5.94 6.85
C LYS A 207 11.41 5.24 5.67
N ASP A 208 10.67 5.98 4.85
CA ASP A 208 9.98 5.42 3.68
C ASP A 208 10.98 5.10 2.55
N LEU A 209 12.06 5.86 2.42
CA LEU A 209 13.16 5.53 1.52
C LEU A 209 13.93 4.28 1.99
N GLU A 210 14.17 4.13 3.29
CA GLU A 210 14.75 2.89 3.84
C GLU A 210 13.84 1.68 3.54
N ALA A 211 12.53 1.83 3.73
CA ALA A 211 11.56 0.79 3.41
C ALA A 211 11.56 0.46 1.90
N LEU A 212 11.54 1.48 1.02
CA LEU A 212 11.62 1.29 -0.43
C LEU A 212 12.90 0.55 -0.83
N VAL A 213 14.06 0.96 -0.30
CA VAL A 213 15.34 0.28 -0.60
C VAL A 213 15.32 -1.15 -0.08
N GLY A 214 14.75 -1.41 1.09
CA GLY A 214 14.57 -2.76 1.62
C GLY A 214 13.77 -3.65 0.67
N VAL A 215 12.64 -3.15 0.16
CA VAL A 215 11.81 -3.85 -0.83
C VAL A 215 12.58 -4.13 -2.12
N LEU A 216 13.28 -3.12 -2.66
CA LEU A 216 14.05 -3.28 -3.90
C LEU A 216 15.21 -4.28 -3.72
N ALA A 217 15.88 -4.25 -2.57
CA ALA A 217 16.94 -5.18 -2.24
C ALA A 217 16.44 -6.62 -2.06
N GLU A 218 15.23 -6.82 -1.54
CA GLU A 218 14.59 -8.14 -1.46
C GLU A 218 14.29 -8.71 -2.85
N ILE A 219 13.82 -7.86 -3.78
CA ILE A 219 13.46 -8.29 -5.14
C ILE A 219 14.68 -8.51 -6.03
N SER A 220 15.60 -7.53 -6.07
CA SER A 220 16.82 -7.58 -6.89
C SER A 220 17.99 -6.92 -6.14
N PRO A 221 18.70 -7.68 -5.28
CA PRO A 221 19.81 -7.15 -4.49
C PRO A 221 20.93 -6.57 -5.36
N GLN A 222 21.22 -7.22 -6.50
CA GLN A 222 22.30 -6.83 -7.40
C GLN A 222 22.00 -5.50 -8.10
N GLU A 223 20.83 -5.34 -8.70
CA GLU A 223 20.44 -4.09 -9.37
C GLU A 223 20.32 -2.94 -8.37
N THR A 224 19.73 -3.20 -7.20
CA THR A 224 19.58 -2.20 -6.15
C THR A 224 20.95 -1.76 -5.63
N GLY A 225 21.88 -2.70 -5.42
CA GLY A 225 23.26 -2.38 -5.02
C GLY A 225 23.98 -1.52 -6.07
N PHE A 226 23.88 -1.89 -7.35
CA PHE A 226 24.45 -1.11 -8.45
C PHE A 226 23.88 0.31 -8.51
N TYR A 227 22.56 0.44 -8.39
CA TYR A 227 21.86 1.72 -8.37
C TYR A 227 22.31 2.64 -7.23
N LEU A 228 22.44 2.10 -6.00
CA LEU A 228 22.91 2.88 -4.85
C LEU A 228 24.37 3.31 -5.03
N ARG A 229 25.23 2.42 -5.55
CA ARG A 229 26.62 2.75 -5.88
C ARG A 229 26.71 3.88 -6.90
N GLN A 230 25.93 3.81 -7.98
CA GLN A 230 25.89 4.88 -8.98
C GLN A 230 25.42 6.20 -8.35
N THR A 231 24.45 6.14 -7.45
CA THR A 231 23.93 7.32 -6.73
C THR A 231 24.95 7.92 -5.78
N LEU A 232 25.81 7.11 -5.16
CA LEU A 232 26.97 7.59 -4.38
C LEU A 232 27.96 8.35 -5.27
N SER A 233 28.20 7.92 -6.51
CA SER A 233 29.17 8.56 -7.40
C SER A 233 28.74 9.90 -8.00
N ILE A 234 27.45 10.25 -7.96
CA ILE A 234 26.90 11.41 -8.70
C ILE A 234 26.90 12.72 -7.87
N SER A 235 26.79 12.62 -6.55
CA SER A 235 26.76 13.78 -5.64
C SER A 235 27.43 13.40 -4.33
N SER A 236 27.82 14.33 -3.47
CA SER A 236 28.25 14.02 -2.10
C SER A 236 27.29 14.68 -1.13
N SER A 237 26.62 13.89 -0.28
CA SER A 237 25.64 14.38 0.69
C SER A 237 25.62 13.50 1.93
N LEU A 238 25.80 14.11 3.10
CA LEU A 238 25.77 13.40 4.39
C LEU A 238 24.44 12.69 4.64
N ALA A 239 23.32 13.28 4.21
CA ALA A 239 22.00 12.69 4.39
C ALA A 239 21.82 11.41 3.55
N LYS A 240 22.28 11.45 2.30
CA LYS A 240 22.34 10.29 1.41
C LYS A 240 23.25 9.19 1.98
N ASN A 241 24.45 9.54 2.43
CA ASN A 241 25.40 8.57 2.96
C ASN A 241 24.84 7.87 4.21
N ARG A 242 24.12 8.61 5.06
CA ARG A 242 23.40 8.04 6.21
C ARG A 242 22.28 7.10 5.78
N LEU A 243 21.44 7.49 4.82
CA LEU A 243 20.38 6.63 4.27
C LEU A 243 20.97 5.31 3.75
N ILE A 244 21.98 5.38 2.89
CA ILE A 244 22.59 4.17 2.29
C ILE A 244 23.24 3.30 3.36
N LYS A 245 23.92 3.91 4.36
CA LYS A 245 24.48 3.19 5.50
C LYS A 245 23.42 2.42 6.29
N ASN A 246 22.25 3.02 6.52
CA ASN A 246 21.12 2.37 7.22
C ASN A 246 20.54 1.19 6.43
N CYS A 247 20.60 1.26 5.10
CA CYS A 247 20.12 0.22 4.19
C CYS A 247 21.08 -0.96 4.01
N LEU A 248 22.35 -0.87 4.43
CA LEU A 248 23.35 -1.95 4.23
C LEU A 248 22.86 -3.31 4.75
N LYS A 249 22.11 -3.33 5.85
CA LYS A 249 21.57 -4.55 6.46
C LYS A 249 20.66 -5.37 5.54
N PHE A 250 20.12 -4.77 4.47
CA PHE A 250 19.24 -5.45 3.52
C PHE A 250 19.98 -6.25 2.45
N PHE A 251 21.30 -6.10 2.34
CA PHE A 251 22.08 -6.71 1.26
C PHE A 251 22.89 -7.92 1.73
N PRO A 252 23.25 -8.86 0.84
CA PRO A 252 24.27 -9.88 1.09
C PRO A 252 25.64 -9.27 1.40
N ALA A 253 26.50 -10.01 2.11
CA ALA A 253 27.79 -9.54 2.61
C ALA A 253 28.70 -8.95 1.52
N GLU A 254 28.69 -9.53 0.32
CA GLU A 254 29.51 -9.06 -0.82
C GLU A 254 29.10 -7.65 -1.27
N ILE A 255 27.79 -7.42 -1.46
CA ILE A 255 27.25 -6.11 -1.87
C ILE A 255 27.43 -5.09 -0.73
N GLN A 256 27.27 -5.52 0.53
CA GLN A 256 27.56 -4.66 1.67
C GLN A 256 29.01 -4.16 1.67
N ALA A 257 29.97 -5.04 1.38
CA ALA A 257 31.39 -4.69 1.34
C ALA A 257 31.67 -3.68 0.21
N ASP A 258 31.11 -3.91 -0.99
CA ASP A 258 31.24 -2.97 -2.12
C ASP A 258 30.69 -1.58 -1.75
N LEU A 259 29.46 -1.50 -1.24
CA LEU A 259 28.83 -0.23 -0.85
C LEU A 259 29.58 0.49 0.28
N LYS A 260 30.08 -0.24 1.29
CA LYS A 260 30.90 0.34 2.37
C LYS A 260 32.17 0.99 1.83
N SER A 261 32.86 0.31 0.91
CA SER A 261 34.11 0.84 0.33
C SER A 261 33.89 2.14 -0.45
N VAL A 262 32.73 2.31 -1.08
CA VAL A 262 32.36 3.54 -1.81
C VAL A 262 31.97 4.64 -0.82
N LEU A 263 31.23 4.31 0.25
CA LEU A 263 30.85 5.25 1.31
C LEU A 263 32.07 5.84 2.05
N GLU A 264 33.10 5.03 2.31
CA GLU A 264 34.34 5.50 2.96
C GLU A 264 35.04 6.56 2.10
N LYS A 265 35.22 6.26 0.81
CA LYS A 265 35.82 7.20 -0.16
C LYS A 265 35.04 8.50 -0.31
N ASP A 266 33.71 8.43 -0.29
CA ASP A 266 32.85 9.61 -0.41
C ASP A 266 32.90 10.48 0.85
N ASN A 267 32.96 9.89 2.05
CA ASN A 267 33.09 10.63 3.30
C ASN A 267 34.44 11.33 3.44
N ASP A 268 35.53 10.72 2.99
CA ASP A 268 36.85 11.35 2.95
C ASP A 268 36.85 12.60 2.05
N SER A 269 36.04 12.61 0.98
CA SER A 269 35.88 13.78 0.09
C SER A 269 35.06 14.92 0.70
N LEU A 270 34.26 14.64 1.74
CA LEU A 270 33.44 15.63 2.46
C LEU A 270 34.19 16.31 3.61
N HIS A 271 35.33 15.77 4.04
CA HIS A 271 36.18 16.27 5.12
C HIS A 271 37.65 16.40 4.67
N PRO A 272 37.99 17.35 3.78
CA PRO A 272 39.38 17.64 3.41
C PRO A 272 40.19 18.27 4.56
#